data_AF-A0A929A945-F1
#
_entry.id   AF-A0A929A945-F1
#
_cell.length_a   1.000
_cell.length_b   1.000
_cell.length_c   1.000
_cell.angle_alpha   90.00
_cell.angle_beta   90.00
_cell.angle_gamma   90.00
#
_symmetry.space_group_name_H-M   'P 1'
#
loop_
_entity.id
_entity.type
_entity.pdbx_description
1 polymer ?
#
loop_
_entity_poly.entity_id
_entity_poly.type
_entity_poly.pdbx_seq_one_letter_code
_entity_poly.pdbx_strand_id
1 'polypeptide(L)'
;MDRPAQDEALQAPLKRQAWEDEAICVAIEGKFGQAKRRFSLGRVMAKRAQTAQTAIAITILVLNLERWLRCLLAFLLGLVTLTLVRFELMNVLQQCLNCRSRQPVSLRPCHA
;
A
#
# COMPACT_ATOMS: atom_id res chain seq x y z
N MET A 1 44.34 -5.25 -27.04
CA MET A 1 43.56 -6.43 -26.58
C MET A 1 42.10 -6.10 -26.83
N ASP A 2 41.67 -6.33 -28.06
CA ASP A 2 40.29 -6.17 -28.49
C ASP A 2 39.42 -7.23 -27.83
N ARG A 3 38.38 -6.78 -27.10
CA ARG A 3 37.36 -7.66 -26.54
C ARG A 3 36.45 -8.11 -27.70
N PRO A 4 36.27 -9.42 -27.94
CA PRO A 4 35.55 -9.89 -29.11
C PRO A 4 34.06 -9.50 -29.06
N ALA A 5 33.50 -9.18 -30.22
CA ALA A 5 32.12 -8.72 -30.44
C ALA A 5 31.02 -9.76 -30.14
N GLN A 6 31.34 -10.85 -29.44
CA GLN A 6 30.37 -11.89 -29.06
C GLN A 6 29.57 -11.54 -27.79
N ASP A 7 29.95 -10.48 -27.07
CA ASP A 7 29.32 -10.06 -25.81
C ASP A 7 28.02 -9.25 -25.98
N GLU A 8 27.73 -8.63 -27.14
CA GLU A 8 26.58 -7.72 -27.25
C GLU A 8 25.22 -8.41 -27.06
N ALA A 9 25.07 -9.65 -27.51
CA ALA A 9 23.86 -10.44 -27.30
C ALA A 9 23.68 -10.89 -25.83
N LEU A 10 24.79 -11.12 -25.10
CA LEU A 10 24.77 -11.44 -23.68
C LEU A 10 24.65 -10.19 -22.78
N GLN A 11 25.00 -9.01 -23.30
CA GLN A 11 24.92 -7.74 -22.56
C GLN A 11 23.48 -7.31 -22.26
N ALA A 12 22.53 -7.58 -23.15
CA ALA A 12 21.13 -7.22 -22.93
C ALA A 12 20.50 -7.91 -21.70
N PRO A 13 20.60 -9.26 -21.53
CA PRO A 13 20.12 -9.93 -20.32
C PRO A 13 20.95 -9.57 -19.07
N LEU A 14 22.27 -9.42 -19.18
CA LEU A 14 23.11 -8.99 -18.05
C LEU A 14 22.73 -7.59 -17.53
N LYS A 15 22.45 -6.65 -18.44
CA LYS A 15 22.00 -5.30 -18.07
C LYS A 15 20.66 -5.36 -17.33
N ARG A 16 19.70 -6.16 -17.82
CA ARG A 16 18.41 -6.33 -17.13
C ARG A 16 18.58 -6.92 -15.74
N GLN A 17 19.40 -7.95 -15.61
CA GLN A 17 19.68 -8.61 -14.33
C GLN A 17 20.36 -7.64 -13.34
N ALA A 18 21.36 -6.87 -13.79
CA ALA A 18 22.00 -5.86 -12.96
C ALA A 18 21.03 -4.77 -12.48
N TRP A 19 20.06 -4.39 -13.31
CA TRP A 19 19.04 -3.40 -12.93
C TRP A 19 18.07 -3.97 -11.89
N GLU A 20 17.67 -5.24 -12.04
CA GLU A 20 16.83 -5.94 -11.07
C GLU A 20 17.56 -6.12 -9.72
N ASP A 21 18.83 -6.52 -9.75
CA ASP A 21 19.67 -6.66 -8.57
C ASP A 21 19.84 -5.32 -7.84
N GLU A 22 20.08 -4.24 -8.58
CA GLU A 22 20.19 -2.89 -8.01
C GLU A 22 18.86 -2.45 -7.37
N ALA A 23 17.72 -2.71 -8.03
CA ALA A 23 16.40 -2.40 -7.48
C ALA A 23 16.14 -3.15 -6.16
N ILE A 24 16.57 -4.42 -6.08
CA ILE A 24 16.50 -5.22 -4.86
C ILE A 24 17.40 -4.61 -3.77
N CYS A 25 18.64 -4.26 -4.09
CA CYS A 25 19.58 -3.62 -3.17
C CYS A 25 19.01 -2.32 -2.59
N VAL A 26 18.48 -1.43 -3.42
CA VAL A 26 17.84 -0.18 -2.98
C VAL A 26 16.67 -0.46 -2.03
N ALA A 27 15.82 -1.45 -2.35
CA ALA A 27 14.71 -1.84 -1.50
C ALA A 27 15.18 -2.38 -0.14
N ILE A 28 16.22 -3.22 -0.14
CA ILE A 28 16.82 -3.79 1.06
C ILE A 28 17.45 -2.68 1.92
N GLU A 29 18.28 -1.82 1.34
CA GLU A 29 18.94 -0.72 2.05
C GLU A 29 17.92 0.23 2.67
N GLY A 30 16.83 0.53 1.95
CA GLY A 30 15.71 1.29 2.49
C GLY A 30 15.10 0.66 3.75
N LYS A 31 14.89 -0.67 3.75
CA LYS A 31 14.36 -1.41 4.92
C LYS A 31 15.36 -1.47 6.07
N PHE A 32 16.65 -1.66 5.80
CA PHE A 32 17.69 -1.60 6.82
C PHE A 32 17.84 -0.20 7.41
N GLY A 33 17.72 0.85 6.59
CA GLY A 33 17.69 2.24 7.03
C GLY A 33 16.51 2.52 7.96
N GLN A 34 15.31 2.04 7.61
CA GLN A 34 14.12 2.12 8.47
C GLN A 34 14.33 1.37 9.80
N ALA A 35 14.84 0.14 9.74
CA ALA A 35 15.12 -0.66 10.93
C ALA A 35 16.10 0.04 11.88
N LYS A 36 17.18 0.63 11.34
CA LYS A 36 18.18 1.36 12.13
C LYS A 36 17.63 2.66 12.71
N ARG A 37 16.86 3.45 11.94
CA ARG A 37 16.36 4.78 12.35
C ARG A 37 15.12 4.73 13.24
N ARG A 38 14.10 3.95 12.86
CA ARG A 38 12.81 3.89 13.57
C ARG A 38 12.77 2.83 14.67
N PHE A 39 13.46 1.72 14.47
CA PHE A 39 13.43 0.59 15.41
C PHE A 39 14.74 0.41 16.18
N SER A 40 15.66 1.40 16.09
CA SER A 40 16.92 1.44 16.83
C SER A 40 17.80 0.19 16.65
N LEU A 41 17.70 -0.51 15.52
CA LEU A 41 18.53 -1.70 15.25
C LEU A 41 20.04 -1.37 15.26
N GLY A 42 20.41 -0.11 14.99
CA GLY A 42 21.79 0.38 15.10
C GLY A 42 22.30 0.58 16.54
N ARG A 43 21.46 0.42 17.56
CA ARG A 43 21.83 0.51 18.99
C ARG A 43 21.86 -0.85 19.69
N VAL A 44 21.67 -1.94 18.96
CA VAL A 44 21.77 -3.30 19.51
C VAL A 44 23.24 -3.59 19.84
N MET A 45 23.67 -3.23 21.05
CA MET A 45 25.01 -3.51 21.60
C MET A 45 25.02 -4.77 22.48
N ALA A 46 24.13 -5.72 22.20
CA ALA A 46 23.96 -6.89 23.03
C ALA A 46 25.25 -7.74 23.06
N LYS A 47 25.85 -7.87 24.24
CA LYS A 47 27.15 -8.57 24.46
C LYS A 47 27.09 -10.08 24.18
N ARG A 48 25.88 -10.66 24.08
CA ARG A 48 25.62 -12.06 23.73
C ARG A 48 24.89 -12.18 22.40
N ALA A 49 25.29 -13.16 21.59
CA ALA A 49 24.70 -13.45 20.29
C ALA A 49 23.19 -13.72 20.36
N GLN A 50 22.72 -14.48 21.35
CA GLN A 50 21.29 -14.82 21.48
C GLN A 50 20.40 -13.59 21.72
N THR A 51 20.84 -12.67 22.56
CA THR A 51 20.11 -11.40 22.81
C THR A 51 20.13 -10.47 21.60
N ALA A 52 21.21 -10.47 20.82
CA ALA A 52 21.27 -9.72 19.56
C ALA A 52 20.31 -10.30 18.52
N GLN A 53 20.31 -11.63 18.35
CA GLN A 53 19.45 -12.35 17.41
C GLN A 53 17.97 -12.12 17.70
N THR A 54 17.57 -12.23 18.96
CA THR A 54 16.17 -11.99 19.37
C THR A 54 15.76 -10.54 19.14
N ALA A 55 16.60 -9.56 19.47
CA ALA A 55 16.33 -8.15 19.20
C ALA A 55 16.15 -7.86 17.69
N ILE A 56 17.00 -8.44 16.85
CA ILE A 56 16.90 -8.31 15.39
C ILE A 56 15.62 -8.98 14.87
N ALA A 57 15.32 -10.20 15.33
CA ALA A 57 14.13 -10.95 14.91
C ALA A 57 12.83 -10.21 15.27
N ILE A 58 12.73 -9.67 16.49
CA ILE A 58 11.59 -8.86 16.92
C ILE A 58 11.47 -7.60 16.05
N THR A 59 12.58 -6.94 15.75
CA THR A 59 12.56 -5.73 14.91
C THR A 59 12.01 -6.03 13.50
N ILE A 60 12.48 -7.11 12.87
CA ILE A 60 12.00 -7.55 11.57
C ILE A 60 10.51 -7.92 11.63
N LEU A 61 10.08 -8.61 12.70
CA LEU A 61 8.66 -8.94 12.91
C LEU A 61 7.79 -7.69 12.99
N VAL A 62 8.19 -6.70 13.80
CA VAL A 62 7.43 -5.45 13.98
C VAL A 62 7.39 -4.64 12.67
N LEU A 63 8.50 -4.59 11.91
CA LEU A 63 8.55 -3.94 10.59
C LEU A 63 7.53 -4.54 9.61
N ASN A 64 7.42 -5.87 9.59
CA ASN A 64 6.41 -6.54 8.79
C ASN A 64 5.01 -6.21 9.30
N LEU A 65 4.77 -6.35 10.61
CA LEU A 65 3.45 -6.13 11.20
C LEU A 65 2.93 -4.69 10.98
N GLU A 66 3.79 -3.68 11.11
CA GLU A 66 3.42 -2.27 10.87
C GLU A 66 2.95 -2.06 9.41
N ARG A 67 3.51 -2.78 8.43
CA ARG A 67 3.05 -2.72 7.03
C ARG A 67 1.65 -3.32 6.89
N TRP A 68 1.43 -4.51 7.44
CA TRP A 68 0.13 -5.19 7.38
C TRP A 68 -0.96 -4.41 8.10
N LEU A 69 -0.66 -3.88 9.30
CA LEU A 69 -1.62 -3.15 10.10
C LEU A 69 -2.05 -1.85 9.43
N ARG A 70 -1.13 -1.12 8.80
CA ARG A 70 -1.47 0.08 8.01
C ARG A 70 -2.41 -0.25 6.84
N CYS A 71 -2.14 -1.32 6.10
CA CYS A 71 -3.00 -1.73 4.99
C CYS A 71 -4.39 -2.14 5.50
N LEU A 72 -4.44 -2.93 6.57
CA LEU A 72 -5.70 -3.37 7.17
C LEU A 72 -6.52 -2.18 7.68
N LEU A 73 -5.90 -1.24 8.41
CA LEU A 73 -6.59 -0.06 8.92
C LEU A 73 -7.09 0.84 7.78
N ALA A 74 -6.28 1.07 6.74
CA ALA A 74 -6.70 1.83 5.57
C ALA A 74 -7.88 1.16 4.85
N PHE A 75 -7.84 -0.16 4.71
CA PHE A 75 -8.93 -0.94 4.12
C PHE A 75 -10.21 -0.87 4.95
N LEU A 76 -10.13 -1.08 6.27
CA LEU A 76 -11.28 -0.99 7.17
C LEU A 76 -11.87 0.43 7.18
N LEU A 77 -11.05 1.47 7.27
CA LEU A 77 -11.50 2.86 7.20
C LEU A 77 -12.17 3.16 5.86
N GLY A 78 -11.62 2.66 4.76
CA GLY A 78 -12.22 2.79 3.43
C GLY A 78 -13.59 2.10 3.34
N LEU A 79 -13.71 0.88 3.86
CA LEU A 79 -14.99 0.15 3.91
C LEU A 79 -16.03 0.89 4.76
N VAL A 80 -15.66 1.37 5.95
CA VAL A 80 -16.55 2.14 6.83
C VAL A 80 -16.99 3.42 6.13
N THR A 81 -16.05 4.16 5.55
CA THR A 81 -16.36 5.41 4.83
C THR A 81 -17.30 5.14 3.65
N LEU A 82 -17.01 4.11 2.84
CA LEU A 82 -17.85 3.74 1.70
C LEU A 82 -19.25 3.30 2.13
N THR A 83 -19.36 2.52 3.20
CA THR A 83 -20.67 2.05 3.71
C THR A 83 -21.50 3.18 4.30
N LEU A 84 -20.88 4.12 5.04
CA LEU A 84 -21.55 5.32 5.55
C LEU A 84 -22.03 6.23 4.41
N VAL A 85 -21.17 6.52 3.42
CA VAL A 85 -21.56 7.32 2.26
C VAL A 85 -22.67 6.63 1.46
N ARG A 86 -22.60 5.31 1.28
CA ARG A 86 -23.65 4.53 0.62
C ARG A 86 -24.96 4.59 1.40
N PHE A 87 -24.92 4.52 2.73
CA PHE A 87 -26.11 4.63 3.57
C PHE A 87 -26.77 6.01 3.46
N GLU A 88 -25.98 7.09 3.55
CA GLU A 88 -26.47 8.45 3.36
C GLU A 88 -27.03 8.67 1.96
N LEU A 89 -26.34 8.19 0.92
CA LEU A 89 -26.81 8.26 -0.46
C LEU A 89 -28.12 7.50 -0.64
N MET A 90 -28.24 6.30 -0.07
CA MET A 90 -29.47 5.53 -0.09
C MET A 90 -30.62 6.26 0.63
N ASN A 91 -30.34 6.93 1.75
CA ASN A 91 -31.33 7.70 2.48
C ASN A 91 -31.81 8.92 1.67
N VAL A 92 -30.89 9.65 1.05
CA VAL A 92 -31.20 10.78 0.16
C VAL A 92 -31.98 10.29 -1.07
N LEU A 93 -31.58 9.18 -1.69
CA LEU A 93 -32.31 8.57 -2.81
C LEU A 93 -33.72 8.13 -2.38
N GLN A 94 -33.88 7.54 -1.20
CA GLN A 94 -35.17 7.16 -0.64
C GLN A 94 -36.05 8.40 -0.44
N GLN A 95 -35.50 9.50 0.09
CA GLN A 95 -36.21 10.79 0.19
C GLN A 95 -36.61 11.33 -1.18
N CYS A 96 -35.70 11.30 -2.17
CA CYS A 96 -36.00 11.73 -3.54
C CYS A 96 -37.10 10.88 -4.21
N LEU A 97 -37.06 9.56 -4.02
CA LEU A 97 -38.09 8.64 -4.50
C LEU A 97 -39.44 8.88 -3.81
N ASN A 98 -39.42 9.12 -2.49
CA ASN A 98 -40.62 9.40 -1.70
C ASN A 98 -41.23 10.78 -2.00
N CYS A 99 -40.42 11.77 -2.38
CA CYS A 99 -40.91 13.06 -2.88
C CYS A 99 -41.49 12.94 -4.29
N ARG A 100 -40.89 12.11 -5.16
CA ARG A 100 -41.39 11.85 -6.52
C ARG A 100 -42.72 11.08 -6.51
N SER A 101 -42.95 10.18 -5.57
CA SER A 101 -44.24 9.49 -5.41
C SER A 101 -45.34 10.37 -4.80
N ARG A 102 -44.98 11.48 -4.14
CA ARG A 102 -45.92 12.42 -3.48
C ARG A 102 -46.24 13.66 -4.32
N GLN A 103 -45.61 13.81 -5.49
CA GLN A 103 -45.96 14.86 -6.43
C GLN A 103 -47.29 14.46 -7.10
N PRO A 104 -48.41 15.15 -6.84
CA PRO A 104 -49.62 14.87 -7.59
C PRO A 104 -49.32 15.16 -9.05
N VAL A 105 -49.56 14.17 -9.91
CA VAL A 105 -49.70 14.37 -11.35
C VAL A 105 -50.99 15.18 -11.55
N SER A 106 -50.96 16.46 -11.18
CA SER A 106 -51.94 17.41 -11.67
C SER A 106 -51.53 17.73 -13.11
N LEU A 107 -52.15 16.99 -14.03
CA LEU A 107 -52.30 17.44 -15.40
C LEU A 107 -52.69 18.92 -15.41
N ARG A 108 -51.99 19.72 -16.21
CA ARG A 108 -52.66 20.65 -17.11
C ARG A 108 -52.01 20.59 -18.48
N PRO A 109 -52.79 20.34 -19.55
CA PRO A 109 -52.36 20.71 -20.88
C PRO A 109 -52.48 22.23 -20.98
N CYS A 110 -51.38 22.92 -21.28
CA CYS A 110 -51.48 24.26 -21.86
C CYS A 110 -51.66 24.07 -23.36
N HIS A 111 -52.93 24.09 -23.76
CA HIS A 111 -53.39 24.29 -25.12
C HIS A 111 -53.34 25.80 -25.46
N ALA A 112 -53.30 26.04 -26.78
CA ALA A 112 -53.46 27.31 -27.52
C ALA A 112 -52.17 28.12 -27.75
#